data_AF-A0A848YDJ3-F1
#
_entry.id   AF-A0A848YDJ3-F1
#
_cell.length_a   1.000
_cell.length_b   1.000
_cell.length_c   1.000
_cell.angle_alpha   90.00
_cell.angle_beta   90.00
_cell.angle_gamma   90.00
#
_symmetry.space_group_name_H-M   'P 1'
#
loop_
_entity.id
_entity.type
_entity.pdbx_description
1 polymer ?
#
loop_
_entity_poly.entity_id
_entity_poly.type
_entity_poly.pdbx_seq_one_letter_code
_entity_poly.pdbx_strand_id
1 'polypeptide(L)'
;QFGRRVTYHDSCSGLRELKVHKQPRKLLSSVAGLELREMSDANVCCGFGGMFCVKYPDISNDMLTKKMANIEASGADVLLAGDLGCLMNMAGKLKRDGSKIEVRHVAEVLAGEILLPSIGEGED
;
A
#
# COMPACT_ATOMS: atom_id res chain seq x y z
N GLN A 1 18.60 -7.12 -8.37
CA GLN A 1 18.49 -6.48 -7.04
C GLN A 1 17.28 -5.56 -7.08
N PHE A 2 16.42 -5.55 -6.06
CA PHE A 2 15.15 -4.79 -6.11
C PHE A 2 15.40 -3.27 -6.12
N GLY A 3 16.34 -2.79 -5.30
CA GLY A 3 16.92 -1.44 -5.43
C GLY A 3 15.97 -0.26 -5.20
N ARG A 4 14.84 -0.47 -4.51
CA ARG A 4 13.81 0.56 -4.29
C ARG A 4 13.41 0.67 -2.83
N ARG A 5 12.90 1.85 -2.48
CA ARG A 5 12.35 2.14 -1.15
C ARG A 5 10.88 1.79 -1.14
N VAL A 6 10.44 1.05 -0.14
CA VAL A 6 9.05 0.61 -0.01
C VAL A 6 8.47 1.07 1.30
N THR A 7 7.17 1.35 1.33
CA THR A 7 6.40 1.42 2.57
C THR A 7 5.35 0.32 2.60
N TYR A 8 4.82 0.01 3.77
CA TYR A 8 3.88 -1.09 3.96
C TYR A 8 2.60 -0.62 4.66
N HIS A 9 1.45 -0.97 4.09
CA HIS A 9 0.15 -0.80 4.74
C HIS A 9 -0.30 -2.08 5.43
N ASP A 10 -0.52 -2.01 6.73
CA ASP A 10 -1.13 -3.07 7.50
C ASP A 10 -2.66 -3.05 7.31
N SER A 11 -3.14 -3.82 6.34
CA SER A 11 -4.57 -3.94 6.01
C SER A 11 -5.39 -4.45 7.19
N CYS A 12 -6.62 -3.95 7.36
CA CYS A 12 -7.48 -4.29 8.50
C CYS A 12 -7.68 -5.81 8.67
N SER A 13 -8.05 -6.53 7.61
CA SER A 13 -8.27 -7.99 7.67
C SER A 13 -7.00 -8.75 8.02
N GLY A 14 -5.86 -8.37 7.42
CA GLY A 14 -4.56 -8.98 7.71
C GLY A 14 -4.11 -8.74 9.16
N LEU A 15 -4.21 -7.50 9.62
CA LEU A 15 -3.73 -7.11 10.95
C LEU A 15 -4.66 -7.58 12.07
N ARG A 16 -5.96 -7.30 11.96
CA ARG A 16 -6.92 -7.47 13.08
C ARG A 16 -7.44 -8.90 13.18
N GLU A 17 -7.74 -9.52 12.04
CA GLU A 17 -8.29 -10.88 12.01
C GLU A 17 -7.18 -11.92 11.99
N LEU A 18 -6.20 -11.76 11.09
CA LEU A 18 -5.14 -12.76 10.88
C LEU A 18 -3.87 -12.51 11.70
N LYS A 19 -3.77 -11.38 12.41
CA LYS A 19 -2.61 -11.01 13.24
C LYS A 19 -1.29 -10.98 12.44
N VAL A 20 -1.39 -10.58 11.18
CA VAL A 20 -0.26 -10.37 10.27
C VAL A 20 0.25 -8.96 10.47
N HIS A 21 1.46 -8.83 11.03
CA HIS A 21 2.09 -7.54 11.31
C HIS A 21 3.60 -7.58 11.11
N LYS A 22 4.32 -8.43 11.86
CA LYS A 22 5.78 -8.57 11.74
C LYS A 22 6.20 -9.45 10.57
N GLN A 23 5.32 -10.33 10.13
CA GLN A 23 5.57 -11.36 9.12
C GLN A 23 5.90 -10.75 7.74
N PRO A 24 5.15 -9.77 7.20
CA PRO A 24 5.49 -9.16 5.91
C PRO A 24 6.85 -8.46 5.97
N ARG A 25 7.13 -7.72 7.05
CA ARG A 25 8.40 -7.02 7.27
C ARG A 25 9.58 -8.00 7.32
N LYS A 26 9.41 -9.12 8.00
CA LYS A 26 10.42 -10.20 8.04
C LYS A 26 10.68 -10.76 6.64
N LEU A 27 9.63 -11.03 5.85
CA LEU A 27 9.79 -11.52 4.47
C LEU A 27 10.48 -10.48 3.58
N LEU A 28 10.07 -9.21 3.64
CA LEU A 28 10.66 -8.12 2.86
C LEU A 28 12.13 -7.89 3.20
N SER A 29 12.56 -8.13 4.45
CA SER A 29 13.98 -8.03 4.83
C SER A 29 14.88 -9.04 4.11
N SER A 30 14.32 -10.10 3.52
CA SER A 30 15.07 -11.07 2.72
C SER A 30 15.25 -10.68 1.26
N VAL A 31 14.56 -9.62 0.81
CA VAL A 31 14.62 -9.15 -0.58
C VAL A 31 15.84 -8.25 -0.78
N ALA A 32 16.81 -8.73 -1.58
CA ALA A 32 18.08 -8.04 -1.79
C ALA A 32 17.89 -6.63 -2.38
N GLY A 33 18.38 -5.61 -1.65
CA GLY A 33 18.35 -4.20 -2.04
C GLY A 33 17.00 -3.51 -1.85
N LEU A 34 16.04 -4.13 -1.17
CA LEU A 34 14.82 -3.47 -0.72
C LEU A 34 15.11 -2.68 0.55
N GLU A 35 14.66 -1.42 0.59
CA GLU A 35 14.69 -0.60 1.80
C GLU A 35 13.27 -0.35 2.30
N LEU A 36 12.94 -0.83 3.50
CA LEU A 36 11.63 -0.57 4.12
C LEU A 36 11.64 0.77 4.88
N ARG A 37 10.84 1.72 4.41
CA ARG A 37 10.55 3.02 5.01
C ARG A 37 9.13 2.99 5.58
N GLU A 38 9.01 2.73 6.88
CA GLU A 38 7.71 2.74 7.56
C GLU A 38 7.05 4.11 7.46
N MET A 39 5.80 4.15 7.02
CA MET A 39 4.97 5.34 7.09
C MET A 39 4.39 5.51 8.51
N SER A 40 4.08 6.76 8.87
CA SER A 40 3.23 7.03 10.02
C SER A 40 1.86 6.39 9.85
N ASP A 41 1.29 5.88 10.94
CA ASP A 41 -0.05 5.28 10.96
C ASP A 41 -0.26 4.15 9.93
N ALA A 42 0.77 3.31 9.74
CA ALA A 42 0.72 2.17 8.81
C ALA A 42 -0.49 1.24 9.04
N ASN A 43 -0.93 1.13 10.30
CA ASN A 43 -2.06 0.31 10.78
C ASN A 43 -3.43 1.01 10.80
N VAL A 44 -3.50 2.29 10.43
CA VAL A 44 -4.78 2.98 10.26
C VAL A 44 -5.42 2.57 8.94
N CYS A 45 -6.74 2.33 8.97
CA CYS A 45 -7.54 1.88 7.84
C CYS A 45 -7.42 2.84 6.63
N CYS A 46 -7.43 2.30 5.41
CA CYS A 46 -7.41 3.07 4.16
C CYS A 46 -8.76 3.72 3.79
N GLY A 47 -9.82 3.45 4.54
CA GLY A 47 -11.17 3.99 4.32
C GLY A 47 -12.08 3.14 3.42
N PHE A 48 -11.57 2.13 2.70
CA PHE A 48 -12.34 1.40 1.67
C PHE A 48 -13.41 0.41 2.16
N GLY A 49 -13.64 0.25 3.47
CA GLY A 49 -14.38 -0.88 4.05
C GLY A 49 -15.85 -1.04 3.60
N GLY A 50 -16.11 -1.64 2.43
CA GLY A 50 -17.42 -2.03 1.94
C GLY A 50 -18.48 -0.93 2.06
N MET A 51 -19.53 -1.18 2.84
CA MET A 51 -20.64 -0.23 3.01
C MET A 51 -20.23 1.09 3.68
N PHE A 52 -19.11 1.12 4.40
CA PHE A 52 -18.62 2.34 5.06
C PHE A 52 -18.30 3.44 4.04
N CYS A 53 -17.54 3.12 2.99
CA CYS A 53 -17.11 4.13 2.01
C CYS A 53 -18.28 4.68 1.18
N VAL A 54 -19.35 3.91 1.03
CA VAL A 54 -20.56 4.35 0.33
C VAL A 54 -21.51 5.13 1.24
N LYS A 55 -21.63 4.77 2.52
CA LYS A 55 -22.48 5.50 3.49
C LYS A 55 -21.84 6.81 3.96
N TYR A 56 -20.53 6.83 4.08
CA TYR A 56 -19.75 7.95 4.63
C TYR A 56 -18.61 8.33 3.69
N PRO A 57 -18.91 8.79 2.46
CA PRO A 57 -17.91 9.05 1.44
C PRO A 57 -16.90 10.12 1.86
N ASP A 58 -17.35 11.18 2.53
CA ASP A 58 -16.47 12.28 2.98
C ASP A 58 -15.47 11.78 4.03
N ILE A 59 -15.94 11.02 5.02
CA ILE A 59 -15.08 10.45 6.07
C ILE A 59 -14.08 9.47 5.45
N SER A 60 -14.55 8.60 4.56
CA SER A 60 -13.68 7.66 3.83
C SER A 60 -12.60 8.39 3.04
N ASN A 61 -12.95 9.48 2.36
CA ASN A 61 -12.01 10.26 1.56
C ASN A 61 -11.00 11.02 2.44
N ASP A 62 -11.42 11.54 3.60
CA ASP A 62 -10.52 12.18 4.56
C ASP A 62 -9.51 11.18 5.13
N MET A 63 -9.96 9.97 5.47
CA MET A 63 -9.08 8.88 5.91
C MET A 63 -8.07 8.52 4.82
N LEU A 64 -8.54 8.37 3.59
CA LEU A 64 -7.69 8.05 2.45
C LEU A 64 -6.67 9.15 2.17
N THR A 65 -7.08 10.41 2.22
CA THR A 65 -6.22 11.58 2.00
C THR A 65 -5.08 11.64 3.02
N LYS A 66 -5.39 11.42 4.31
CA LYS A 66 -4.37 11.33 5.36
C LYS A 66 -3.41 10.16 5.12
N LYS A 67 -3.93 9.01 4.69
CA LYS A 67 -3.10 7.86 4.33
C LYS A 67 -2.14 8.18 3.19
N MET A 68 -2.59 8.89 2.14
CA MET A 68 -1.73 9.26 1.01
C MET A 68 -0.59 10.17 1.46
N ALA A 69 -0.90 11.18 2.29
CA ALA A 69 0.12 12.07 2.85
C ALA A 69 1.18 11.30 3.65
N ASN A 70 0.78 10.31 4.46
CA ASN A 70 1.72 9.48 5.22
C ASN A 70 2.60 8.59 4.31
N ILE A 71 2.02 8.06 3.23
CA ILE A 71 2.76 7.26 2.23
C ILE A 71 3.79 8.14 1.51
N GLU A 72 3.41 9.34 1.08
CA GLU A 72 4.33 10.28 0.43
C GLU A 72 5.43 10.76 1.38
N ALA A 73 5.06 11.09 2.62
CA ALA A 73 5.99 11.53 3.65
C ALA A 73 7.01 10.44 4.05
N SER A 74 6.70 9.16 3.82
CA SER A 74 7.66 8.07 4.08
C SER A 74 8.85 8.09 3.09
N GLY A 75 8.74 8.83 1.97
CA GLY A 75 9.76 8.89 0.92
C GLY A 75 9.95 7.56 0.18
N ALA A 76 8.93 6.69 0.20
CA ALA A 76 8.96 5.42 -0.51
C ALA A 76 8.64 5.60 -2.00
N ASP A 77 9.23 4.76 -2.83
CA ASP A 77 8.95 4.69 -4.27
C ASP A 77 7.80 3.70 -4.56
N VAL A 78 7.52 2.80 -3.62
CA VAL A 78 6.50 1.74 -3.75
C VAL A 78 5.70 1.59 -2.47
N LEU A 79 4.38 1.55 -2.58
CA LEU A 79 3.46 1.12 -1.54
C LEU A 79 3.17 -0.38 -1.69
N LEU A 80 3.39 -1.13 -0.61
CA LEU A 80 3.06 -2.54 -0.51
C LEU A 80 1.93 -2.80 0.48
N ALA A 81 1.09 -3.79 0.20
CA ALA A 81 0.13 -4.33 1.16
C ALA A 81 -0.23 -5.78 0.79
N GLY A 82 -0.97 -6.45 1.67
CA GLY A 82 -1.48 -7.82 1.45
C GLY A 82 -2.96 -7.90 1.05
N ASP A 83 -3.65 -6.77 0.87
CA ASP A 83 -5.08 -6.72 0.57
C ASP A 83 -5.35 -5.88 -0.68
N LEU A 84 -5.94 -6.51 -1.71
CA LEU A 84 -6.19 -5.86 -3.00
C LEU A 84 -7.21 -4.73 -2.90
N GLY A 85 -8.23 -4.83 -2.03
CA GLY A 85 -9.22 -3.77 -1.86
C GLY A 85 -8.56 -2.47 -1.35
N CYS A 86 -7.69 -2.60 -0.36
CA CYS A 86 -6.89 -1.48 0.12
C CYS A 86 -5.98 -0.90 -0.98
N LEU A 87 -5.28 -1.77 -1.70
CA LEU A 87 -4.36 -1.37 -2.77
C LEU A 87 -5.07 -0.63 -3.89
N MET A 88 -6.20 -1.14 -4.39
CA MET A 88 -6.98 -0.50 -5.45
C MET A 88 -7.49 0.88 -5.05
N ASN A 89 -7.97 1.04 -3.81
CA ASN A 89 -8.44 2.33 -3.31
C ASN A 89 -7.31 3.36 -3.23
N MET A 90 -6.15 2.95 -2.69
CA MET A 90 -4.97 3.82 -2.54
C MET A 90 -4.34 4.15 -3.90
N ALA A 91 -4.19 3.16 -4.79
CA ALA A 91 -3.70 3.36 -6.15
C ALA A 91 -4.55 4.36 -6.92
N GLY A 92 -5.88 4.22 -6.87
CA GLY A 92 -6.79 5.14 -7.54
C GLY A 92 -6.66 6.57 -7.03
N LYS A 93 -6.43 6.78 -5.72
CA LYS A 93 -6.22 8.13 -5.17
C LYS A 93 -4.86 8.70 -5.55
N LEU A 94 -3.78 7.93 -5.38
CA LEU A 94 -2.41 8.35 -5.78
C LEU A 94 -2.37 8.78 -7.24
N LYS A 95 -3.01 8.00 -8.12
CA LYS A 95 -3.08 8.32 -9.54
C LYS A 95 -3.83 9.63 -9.82
N ARG A 96 -4.98 9.85 -9.18
CA ARG A 96 -5.73 11.12 -9.31
C ARG A 96 -4.96 12.32 -8.77
N ASP A 97 -4.11 12.10 -7.78
CA ASP A 97 -3.25 13.14 -7.20
C ASP A 97 -1.95 13.36 -8.00
N GLY A 98 -1.72 12.58 -9.06
CA GLY A 98 -0.51 12.69 -9.89
C GLY A 98 0.76 12.15 -9.20
N SER A 99 0.60 11.33 -8.16
CA SER A 99 1.72 10.74 -7.44
C SER A 99 2.47 9.73 -8.30
N LYS A 100 3.79 9.62 -8.09
CA LYS A 100 4.67 8.66 -8.80
C LYS A 100 4.87 7.35 -8.03
N ILE A 101 4.23 7.20 -6.88
CA ILE A 101 4.37 6.03 -6.02
C ILE A 101 3.66 4.85 -6.67
N GLU A 102 4.42 3.78 -6.95
CA GLU A 102 3.84 2.55 -7.46
C GLU A 102 3.10 1.81 -6.35
N VAL A 103 1.94 1.24 -6.67
CA VAL A 103 1.19 0.39 -5.73
C VAL A 103 1.28 -1.06 -6.17
N ARG A 104 1.80 -1.93 -5.31
CA ARG A 104 2.00 -3.34 -5.62
C ARG A 104 1.56 -4.25 -4.49
N HIS A 105 1.13 -5.45 -4.83
CA HIS A 105 0.89 -6.48 -3.84
C HIS A 105 2.24 -7.02 -3.34
N VAL A 106 2.33 -7.30 -2.04
CA VAL A 106 3.57 -7.79 -1.41
C VAL A 106 4.09 -9.09 -2.05
N ALA A 107 3.19 -9.93 -2.56
CA ALA A 107 3.55 -11.19 -3.23
C ALA A 107 4.33 -10.97 -4.53
N GLU A 108 4.04 -9.92 -5.30
CA GLU A 108 4.77 -9.61 -6.55
C GLU A 108 6.26 -9.37 -6.25
N VAL A 109 6.54 -8.59 -5.20
CA VAL A 109 7.91 -8.28 -4.77
C VAL A 109 8.62 -9.52 -4.24
N LEU A 110 7.92 -10.38 -3.50
CA LEU A 110 8.50 -11.62 -2.98
C LEU A 110 8.76 -12.66 -4.08
N ALA A 111 7.93 -12.69 -5.12
CA ALA A 111 8.12 -13.54 -6.30
C ALA A 111 9.19 -13.00 -7.25
N GLY A 112 9.56 -11.72 -7.14
CA GLY A 112 10.45 -11.05 -8.09
C GLY A 112 9.76 -10.62 -9.39
N GLU A 113 8.43 -10.60 -9.41
CA GLU A 113 7.60 -10.35 -10.60
C GLU A 113 7.12 -8.89 -10.65
N ILE A 114 8.05 -7.95 -10.86
CA ILE A 114 7.72 -6.50 -10.96
C ILE A 114 7.72 -5.97 -12.40
N LEU A 115 7.64 -6.87 -13.38
CA LEU A 115 7.69 -6.53 -14.80
C LEU A 115 6.35 -6.07 -15.37
N LEU A 116 5.25 -6.34 -14.65
CA LEU A 116 3.91 -5.90 -15.02
C LEU A 116 3.63 -4.49 -14.48
N PRO A 117 2.72 -3.75 -15.13
CA PRO A 117 2.24 -2.46 -14.63
C PRO A 117 1.80 -2.56 -13.16
N SER A 118 2.10 -1.53 -12.37
CA SER A 118 1.62 -1.47 -10.99
C SER A 118 0.10 -1.30 -10.95
N ILE A 119 -0.51 -1.64 -9.81
CA ILE A 119 -1.96 -1.50 -9.62
C ILE A 119 -2.37 -0.05 -9.89
N GLY A 120 -3.37 0.14 -10.76
CA GLY A 120 -3.86 1.46 -11.17
C GLY A 120 -3.23 2.00 -12.45
N GLU A 121 -2.17 1.38 -12.96
CA GLU A 121 -1.55 1.72 -14.24
C GLU A 121 -2.09 0.86 -15.40
N GLY A 122 -2.12 1.45 -16.60
CA GLY A 122 -2.55 0.76 -17.82
C GLY A 122 -1.41 -0.03 -18.47
N GLU A 123 -1.76 -0.87 -19.43
CA GLU A 123 -0.82 -1.42 -20.41
C GLU A 123 -0.72 -0.38 -21.53
N ASP A 124 0.36 0.39 -21.58
CA ASP A 124 0.62 1.33 -22.68
C ASP A 124 0.88 0.58 -24.01
#